data_AF-A0A839FH98-F1
#
_entry.id   AF-A0A839FH98-F1
#
_cell.length_a   1.000
_cell.length_b   1.000
_cell.length_c   1.000
_cell.angle_alpha   90.00
_cell.angle_beta   90.00
_cell.angle_gamma   90.00
#
_symmetry.space_group_name_H-M   'P 1'
#
loop_
_entity.id
_entity.type
_entity.pdbx_description
1 polymer ?
#
loop_
_entity_poly.entity_id
_entity_poly.type
_entity_poly.pdbx_seq_one_letter_code
_entity_poly.pdbx_strand_id
1 'polypeptide(L)' 'MTVSGWIWRALLAGIGCIAAAYVGDELLGGEALGWVVGGAILAGFCAPLFKALLARNAARSRRL' A
#
# COMPACT_ATOMS: atom_id res chain seq x y z
N MET A 1 -11.76 8.90 11.84
CA MET A 1 -11.03 7.61 11.80
C MET A 1 -10.36 7.42 13.14
N THR A 2 -10.54 6.27 13.78
CA THR A 2 -9.85 5.93 15.03
C THR A 2 -8.36 5.71 14.78
N VAL A 3 -7.53 5.95 15.80
CA VAL A 3 -6.07 5.72 15.74
C VAL A 3 -5.77 4.26 15.38
N SER A 4 -6.55 3.33 15.92
CA SER A 4 -6.50 1.89 15.59
C SER A 4 -6.67 1.62 14.08
N GLY A 5 -7.60 2.31 13.41
CA GLY A 5 -7.81 2.15 11.97
C GLY A 5 -6.65 2.67 11.10
N TRP A 6 -5.88 3.65 11.59
CA TRP A 6 -4.67 4.12 10.91
C TRP A 6 -3.51 3.14 11.09
N ILE A 7 -3.31 2.65 12.31
CA ILE A 7 -2.27 1.67 12.63
C ILE A 7 -2.48 0.38 11.82
N TRP A 8 -3.71 -0.12 11.73
CA TRP A 8 -4.03 -1.31 10.95
C TRP A 8 -3.71 -1.17 9.46
N ARG A 9 -4.03 0.00 8.87
CA ARG A 9 -3.72 0.29 7.45
C ARG A 9 -2.22 0.43 7.21
N ALA A 10 -1.48 1.00 8.15
CA ALA A 10 -0.03 1.11 8.07
C ALA A 10 0.65 -0.27 8.16
N LEU A 11 0.19 -1.13 9.06
CA LEU A 11 0.66 -2.51 9.18
C LEU A 11 0.40 -3.32 7.91
N LEU A 12 -0.82 -3.22 7.35
CA LEU A 12 -1.15 -3.86 6.06
C LEU A 12 -0.24 -3.40 4.93
N ALA A 13 0.03 -2.09 4.82
CA ALA A 13 0.95 -1.57 3.81
C ALA A 13 2.38 -2.09 4.02
N GLY A 14 2.86 -2.13 5.27
CA GLY A 14 4.19 -2.66 5.60
C GLY A 14 4.35 -4.15 5.24
N ILE A 15 3.36 -4.98 5.58
CA ILE A 15 3.33 -6.40 5.21
C ILE A 15 3.26 -6.55 3.68
N GLY A 16 2.46 -5.72 3.01
CA GLY A 16 2.37 -5.70 1.55
C GLY A 16 3.69 -5.37 0.86
N CYS A 17 4.51 -4.46 1.40
CA CYS A 17 5.85 -4.17 0.88
C CYS A 17 6.78 -5.38 0.96
N ILE A 18 6.78 -6.07 2.10
CA ILE A 18 7.63 -7.25 2.31
C ILE A 18 7.18 -8.40 1.41
N ALA A 19 5.87 -8.63 1.33
CA ALA A 19 5.29 -9.64 0.43
C ALA A 19 5.59 -9.34 -1.05
N ALA A 20 5.49 -8.08 -1.47
CA ALA A 20 5.81 -7.68 -2.84
C ALA A 20 7.31 -7.85 -3.16
N ALA A 21 8.19 -7.49 -2.23
CA ALA A 21 9.63 -7.68 -2.40
C ALA A 21 10.00 -9.17 -2.47
N TYR A 22 9.44 -10.00 -1.58
CA TYR A 22 9.69 -11.44 -1.58
C TYR A 22 9.14 -12.13 -2.83
N VAL A 23 7.93 -11.79 -3.26
CA VAL A 23 7.34 -12.39 -4.47
C VAL A 23 8.03 -11.91 -5.75
N GLY A 24 8.42 -10.64 -5.81
CA GLY A 24 9.09 -10.06 -6.97
C GLY A 24 10.51 -10.58 -7.16
N ASP A 25 11.27 -10.71 -6.07
CA ASP A 25 12.69 -11.06 -6.11
C ASP A 25 12.92 -12.58 -6.02
N GLU A 26 12.25 -13.27 -5.09
CA GLU A 26 12.53 -14.68 -4.78
C GLU A 26 11.70 -15.66 -5.64
N LEU A 27 10.43 -15.36 -5.91
CA LEU A 27 9.54 -16.29 -6.63
C LEU A 27 9.54 -16.11 -8.16
N LEU A 28 9.76 -14.89 -8.64
CA LEU A 28 9.61 -14.54 -10.05
C LEU A 28 10.90 -14.00 -10.69
N GLY A 29 12.03 -14.03 -9.97
CA GLY A 29 13.37 -13.79 -10.55
C GLY A 29 13.66 -12.35 -10.98
N GLY A 30 12.92 -11.34 -10.52
CA GLY A 30 13.18 -9.92 -10.83
C GLY A 30 12.88 -9.48 -12.27
N GLU A 31 12.36 -10.39 -13.10
CA GLU A 31 11.93 -10.13 -14.48
C GLU A 31 10.57 -9.41 -14.54
N ALA A 32 10.13 -9.00 -15.73
CA ALA A 32 8.98 -8.09 -15.89
C ALA A 32 7.70 -8.55 -15.17
N LEU A 33 7.46 -9.86 -15.08
CA LEU A 33 6.36 -10.44 -14.33
C LEU A 33 6.49 -10.23 -12.81
N GLY A 34 7.69 -10.33 -12.25
CA GLY A 34 7.97 -10.03 -10.84
C GLY A 34 7.65 -8.58 -10.48
N TRP A 35 7.99 -7.64 -11.37
CA TRP A 35 7.64 -6.22 -11.21
C TRP A 35 6.14 -5.94 -11.29
N VAL A 36 5.44 -6.59 -12.24
CA VAL A 36 3.99 -6.43 -12.39
C VAL A 36 3.25 -7.02 -11.19
N VAL A 37 3.62 -8.22 -10.76
CA VAL A 37 2.97 -8.91 -9.63
C VAL A 37 3.31 -8.23 -8.31
N GLY A 38 4.58 -7.89 -8.07
CA GLY A 38 5.01 -7.12 -6.90
C GLY A 38 4.33 -5.75 -6.84
N GLY A 39 4.26 -5.05 -7.98
CA GLY A 39 3.53 -3.78 -8.11
C GLY A 39 2.03 -3.90 -7.83
N ALA A 40 1.38 -4.97 -8.29
CA ALA A 40 -0.03 -5.24 -8.04
C ALA A 40 -0.32 -5.53 -6.56
N ILE A 41 0.54 -6.33 -5.90
CA ILE A 41 0.47 -6.59 -4.45
C ILE A 41 0.64 -5.27 -3.69
N LEU A 42 1.68 -4.51 -4.02
CA LEU A 42 1.95 -3.22 -3.38
C LEU A 42 0.77 -2.26 -3.55
N ALA A 43 0.21 -2.14 -4.75
CA ALA A 43 -0.94 -1.30 -5.03
C ALA A 43 -2.19 -1.76 -4.25
N GLY A 44 -2.45 -3.07 -4.18
CA GLY A 44 -3.59 -3.63 -3.44
C GLY A 44 -3.52 -3.34 -1.94
N PHE A 45 -2.34 -3.50 -1.34
CA PHE A 45 -2.14 -3.28 0.10
C PHE A 45 -1.98 -1.79 0.46
N CYS A 46 -1.42 -0.97 -0.42
CA CYS A 46 -1.28 0.49 -0.19
C CYS A 46 -2.56 1.28 -0.53
N ALA A 47 -3.44 0.76 -1.40
CA ALA A 47 -4.70 1.42 -1.77
C ALA A 47 -5.57 1.89 -0.59
N PRO A 48 -5.84 1.09 0.46
CA PRO A 48 -6.64 1.56 1.59
C PRO A 48 -5.97 2.69 2.37
N LEU A 49 -4.64 2.68 2.53
CA LEU A 49 -3.90 3.76 3.18
C LEU A 49 -3.96 5.03 2.32
N PHE A 50 -3.74 4.90 1.01
CA PHE A 50 -3.75 6.01 0.07
C PHE A 50 -5.12 6.69 -0.01
N LYS A 51 -6.22 5.91 -0.07
CA LYS A 51 -7.59 6.44 -0.01
C LYS A 51 -7.87 7.21 1.30
N ALA A 52 -7.33 6.74 2.44
CA ALA A 52 -7.45 7.45 3.71
C ALA A 52 -6.73 8.80 3.69
N LEU A 53 -5.51 8.85 3.15
CA LEU A 53 -4.73 10.07 3.00
C LEU A 53 -5.41 11.06 2.04
N LEU A 54 -5.93 10.57 0.92
CA LEU A 54 -6.64 11.39 -0.06
C LEU A 54 -7.90 12.03 0.55
N ALA A 55 -8.71 11.24 1.26
CA ALA A 55 -9.89 11.75 1.97
C ALA A 55 -9.52 12.79 3.05
N ARG A 56 -8.42 12.56 3.76
CA ARG A 56 -7.91 13.51 4.77
C ARG A 56 -7.42 14.81 4.13
N ASN A 57 -6.72 14.73 3.00
CA ASN A 57 -6.25 15.90 2.25
C ASN A 57 -7.43 16.68 1.65
N ALA A 58 -8.41 16.01 1.04
CA ALA A 58 -9.62 16.65 0.52
C ALA A 58 -10.40 17.38 1.63
N ALA A 59 -10.50 16.78 2.82
CA ALA A 59 -11.10 17.43 3.99
C ALA A 59 -10.28 18.61 4.51
N ARG A 60 -8.95 18.60 4.33
CA ARG A 60 -8.06 19.71 4.70
C ARG A 60 -8.17 20.87 3.71
N SER A 61 -8.20 20.61 2.40
CA SER A 61 -8.34 21.62 1.36
C SER A 61 -9.69 22.36 1.41
N ARG A 62 -10.76 21.70 1.88
CA ARG A 62 -12.06 22.36 2.13
C ARG A 62 -12.10 23.29 3.35
N ARG A 63 -11.04 23.32 4.17
CA ARG A 63 -10.94 24.18 5.37
C ARG A 63 -10.11 25.44 5.15
N LEU A 64 -9.52 25.61 3.95
CA LEU A 64 -8.86 26.83 3.49
C LEU A 64 -9.80 27.56 2.54
#